data_AF-A0A8T5REU3-F1
#
_entry.id   AF-A0A8T5REU3-F1
#
_cell.length_a   1.000
_cell.length_b   1.000
_cell.length_c   1.000
_cell.angle_alpha   90.00
_cell.angle_beta   90.00
_cell.angle_gamma   90.00
#
_symmetry.space_group_name_H-M   'P 1'
#
loop_
_entity.id
_entity.type
_entity.pdbx_description
1 polymer ?
#
loop_
_entity_poly.entity_id
_entity_poly.type
_entity_poly.pdbx_seq_one_letter_code
_entity_poly.pdbx_strand_id
1 'polypeptide(L)' 'MILNDYFEKLGEGIEFLIAIGSIIGLFGIIISILALIVISKYYQTKVIFVLVISIILLCICGFDTGLKYFGMY' A
#
# COMPACT_ATOMS: atom_id res chain seq x y z
N MET A 1 -20.77 11.77 23.77
CA MET A 1 -19.48 12.49 23.85
C MET A 1 -18.32 11.49 23.84
N ILE A 2 -18.20 10.58 24.82
CA ILE A 2 -17.10 9.59 24.90
C ILE A 2 -17.04 8.63 23.70
N LEU A 3 -18.17 8.11 23.23
CA LEU A 3 -18.19 7.18 22.10
C LEU A 3 -17.65 7.83 20.81
N ASN A 4 -17.93 9.13 20.61
CA ASN A 4 -17.53 9.86 19.41
C ASN A 4 -16.01 10.09 19.38
N ASP A 5 -15.42 10.47 20.51
CA ASP A 5 -13.96 10.60 20.69
C ASP A 5 -13.22 9.27 20.39
N TYR A 6 -13.82 8.14 20.75
CA TYR A 6 -13.26 6.83 20.44
C TYR A 6 -13.29 6.53 18.94
N PHE A 7 -14.39 6.83 18.25
CA PHE A 7 -14.49 6.65 16.80
C PHE A 7 -13.56 7.59 16.04
N GLU A 8 -13.35 8.81 16.54
CA GLU A 8 -12.46 9.80 15.94
C GLU A 8 -11.00 9.34 16.00
N LYS A 9 -10.53 8.90 17.17
CA LYS A 9 -9.18 8.31 17.31
C LYS A 9 -8.99 7.01 16.53
N LEU A 10 -10.04 6.19 16.40
CA LEU A 10 -10.00 5.00 15.56
C LEU A 10 -9.90 5.38 14.07
N GLY A 11 -10.57 6.45 13.64
CA GLY A 11 -10.46 7.00 12.29
C GLY A 11 -9.02 7.40 11.95
N GLU A 12 -8.37 8.16 12.84
CA GLU A 12 -6.95 8.54 12.68
C GLU A 12 -6.02 7.32 12.58
N GLY A 13 -6.26 6.29 13.41
CA GLY A 13 -5.49 5.05 13.38
C GLY A 13 -5.66 4.27 12.07
N ILE A 14 -6.88 4.25 11.52
CA ILE A 14 -7.17 3.63 10.23
C ILE A 14 -6.50 4.39 9.09
N GLU A 15 -6.58 5.73 9.08
CA GLU A 15 -5.87 6.56 8.09
C GLU A 15 -4.36 6.32 8.10
N PHE A 16 -3.76 6.22 9.29
CA PHE A 16 -2.34 5.90 9.43
C PHE A 16 -2.00 4.50 8.90
N LEU A 17 -2.83 3.49 9.19
CA LEU A 17 -2.64 2.13 8.70
C LEU A 17 -2.72 2.06 7.17
N ILE A 18 -3.63 2.85 6.59
CA ILE A 18 -3.79 2.96 5.14
C ILE A 18 -2.57 3.65 4.51
N ALA A 19 -2.05 4.72 5.11
CA ALA A 19 -0.84 5.39 4.64
C ALA A 19 0.37 4.44 4.64
N ILE A 20 0.55 3.65 5.70
CA ILE A 20 1.59 2.60 5.76
C ILE A 20 1.37 1.55 4.67
N GLY A 21 0.13 1.08 4.48
CA GLY A 21 -0.22 0.12 3.44
C GLY A 21 0.15 0.61 2.04
N SER A 22 -0.05 1.90 1.75
CA SER A 22 0.35 2.53 0.50
C SER A 22 1.87 2.53 0.31
N ILE A 23 2.64 2.88 1.35
CA ILE A 23 4.11 2.84 1.32
C ILE A 23 4.61 1.42 1.06
N ILE A 24 4.07 0.43 1.76
CA ILE A 24 4.43 -0.99 1.58
C ILE A 24 4.10 -1.46 0.17
N GLY A 25 2.92 -1.11 -0.36
CA GLY A 25 2.53 -1.40 -1.73
C GLY A 25 3.51 -0.82 -2.75
N LEU A 26 3.93 0.43 -2.56
CA LEU A 26 4.89 1.10 -3.43
C LEU A 26 6.26 0.40 -3.41
N PHE A 27 6.79 0.09 -2.23
CA PHE A 27 8.03 -0.67 -2.10
C PHE A 27 7.91 -2.08 -2.70
N GLY A 28 6.77 -2.74 -2.53
CA GLY A 28 6.50 -4.05 -3.13
C GLY A 28 6.55 -4.02 -4.67
N ILE A 29 6.01 -2.97 -5.29
CA ILE A 29 6.11 -2.75 -6.74
C ILE A 29 7.57 -2.54 -7.16
N ILE A 30 8.29 -1.63 -6.49
CA ILE A 30 9.69 -1.32 -6.82
C ILE A 30 10.57 -2.58 -6.73
N ILE A 31 10.46 -3.32 -5.62
CA ILE A 31 11.23 -4.55 -5.40
C ILE A 31 10.87 -5.61 -6.44
N SER A 32 9.59 -5.74 -6.78
CA SER A 32 9.14 -6.72 -7.78
C SER A 32 9.64 -6.40 -9.19
N ILE A 33 9.70 -5.11 -9.56
CA ILE A 33 10.29 -4.66 -10.84
C ILE A 33 11.80 -4.96 -10.86
N LEU A 34 12.52 -4.65 -9.78
CA LEU A 34 13.95 -4.96 -9.68
C LEU A 34 14.20 -6.48 -9.74
N ALA A 35 13.37 -7.26 -9.04
CA ALA A 35 13.45 -8.71 -9.06
C ALA A 35 13.19 -9.27 -10.47
N LEU A 36 12.25 -8.72 -11.24
CA LEU A 36 11.99 -9.17 -12.63
C LEU A 36 13.21 -9.04 -13.54
N ILE A 37 14.08 -8.06 -13.29
CA ILE A 37 15.31 -7.83 -14.08
C ILE A 37 16.42 -8.84 -13.71
N VAL A 38 16.50 -9.23 -12.44
CA VAL A 38 17.62 -10.04 -11.91
C VAL A 38 17.32 -11.54 -11.86
N ILE A 39 16.06 -11.93 -11.67
CA ILE A 39 15.68 -13.32 -11.42
C ILE A 39 15.45 -14.13 -12.69
N SER A 40 15.84 -15.40 -12.64
CA SER A 40 15.57 -16.41 -13.68
C SER A 40 14.07 -16.60 -13.96
N LYS A 41 13.73 -16.89 -15.23
CA LYS A 41 12.35 -17.09 -15.73
C LYS A 41 11.50 -18.04 -14.89
N TYR A 42 12.12 -19.02 -14.22
CA TYR A 42 11.41 -19.98 -13.37
C TYR A 42 10.70 -19.33 -12.16
N TYR A 43 11.27 -18.25 -11.60
CA TYR A 43 10.67 -17.55 -10.45
C TYR A 43 9.90 -16.28 -10.86
N GLN A 44 9.96 -15.87 -12.12
CA GLN A 44 9.26 -14.67 -12.62
C GLN A 44 7.75 -14.76 -12.37
N THR A 45 7.13 -15.93 -12.48
CA THR A 45 5.69 -16.11 -12.19
C THR A 45 5.34 -15.72 -10.76
N LYS A 46 6.20 -16.05 -9.78
CA LYS A 46 5.97 -15.67 -8.38
C LYS A 46 6.18 -14.17 -8.17
N VAL A 47 7.16 -13.57 -8.83
CA VAL A 47 7.43 -12.13 -8.76
C VAL A 47 6.28 -11.32 -9.39
N ILE A 48 5.73 -11.78 -10.51
CA ILE A 48 4.54 -11.18 -11.14
C ILE A 48 3.35 -11.22 -10.19
N PHE A 49 3.15 -12.32 -9.48
CA PHE A 49 2.08 -12.42 -8.48
C PHE A 49 2.23 -11.40 -7.35
N VAL A 50 3.45 -11.24 -6.82
CA VAL A 50 3.74 -10.21 -5.79
C VAL A 50 3.52 -8.80 -6.35
N LEU A 51 3.89 -8.55 -7.60
CA LEU A 51 3.67 -7.27 -8.28
C LEU A 51 2.17 -6.96 -8.38
N VAL A 52 1.35 -7.92 -8.81
CA VAL A 52 -0.11 -7.75 -8.93
C VAL A 52 -0.74 -7.46 -7.56
N ILE A 53 -0.37 -8.21 -6.52
CA ILE A 53 -0.87 -7.96 -5.15
C ILE A 53 -0.46 -6.56 -4.68
N SER A 54 0.78 -6.16 -4.94
CA SER A 54 1.28 -4.84 -4.52
C SER A 54 0.53 -3.70 -5.21
N ILE A 55 0.16 -3.87 -6.49
CA ILE A 55 -0.72 -2.93 -7.21
C ILE A 55 -2.10 -2.88 -6.59
N ILE A 56 -2.72 -4.02 -6.29
CA ILE A 56 -4.04 -4.06 -5.66
C ILE A 56 -4.01 -3.39 -4.29
N LEU A 57 -2.99 -3.68 -3.47
CA LEU A 57 -2.77 -3.06 -2.17
C LEU A 57 -2.63 -1.55 -2.30
N LEU A 58 -1.88 -1.07 -3.30
CA LEU A 58 -1.68 0.35 -3.56
C LEU A 58 -2.96 1.03 -4.09
N CYS A 59 -3.80 0.34 -4.87
CA CYS A 59 -5.11 0.88 -5.28
C CYS A 59 -6.06 1.02 -4.09
N ILE A 60 -6.10 0.02 -3.19
CA ILE A 60 -6.97 0.05 -2.01
C ILE A 60 -6.49 1.08 -0.99
N CYS A 61 -5.17 1.16 -0.77
CA CYS A 61 -4.59 2.02 0.26
C CYS A 61 -4.17 3.41 -0.24
N GLY A 62 -3.84 3.56 -1.52
CA GLY A 62 -3.22 4.77 -2.07
C GLY A 62 -4.18 5.72 -2.77
N PHE A 63 -5.30 5.23 -3.33
CA PHE A 63 -6.11 6.03 -4.25
C PHE A 63 -6.92 7.15 -3.57
N ASP A 64 -7.32 6.99 -2.31
CA ASP A 64 -8.15 7.98 -1.60
C ASP A 64 -7.42 8.63 -0.40
N THR A 65 -6.55 7.88 0.26
CA THR A 65 -5.97 8.26 1.56
C THR A 65 -4.50 8.64 1.46
N GLY A 66 -3.73 8.01 0.56
CA GLY A 66 -2.33 8.39 0.31
C GLY A 66 -2.20 9.83 -0.20
N LEU A 67 -3.00 10.22 -1.20
CA LEU A 67 -2.98 11.59 -1.73
C LEU A 67 -3.37 12.65 -0.69
N LYS A 68 -4.35 12.32 0.17
CA LYS A 68 -4.84 13.18 1.24
C LYS A 68 -3.85 13.31 2.40
N TYR A 69 -3.17 12.21 2.77
CA TYR A 69 -2.21 12.19 3.88
C TYR A 69 -0.83 12.75 3.49
N PHE A 70 -0.41 12.61 2.22
CA PHE A 70 0.81 13.23 1.69
C PHE A 70 0.62 14.69 1.23
N GLY A 71 -0.57 15.28 1.45
CA GLY A 71 -0.82 16.69 1.19
C GLY A 71 -0.88 17.07 -0.30
N MET A 72 -1.23 16.13 -1.18
CA MET A 72 -1.44 16.41 -2.61
C MET A 72 -2.86 16.94 -2.91
N TYR A 73 -3.74 17.02 -1.91
CA TYR A 73 -5.01 17.77 -1.95
C TYR A 73 -5.42 18.24 -0.55
#